data_AF-A0A0D9QJG9-F1
#
_entry.id   AF-A0A0D9QJG9-F1
#
_cell.length_a   1.000
_cell.length_b   1.000
_cell.length_c   1.000
_cell.angle_alpha   90.00
_cell.angle_beta   90.00
_cell.angle_gamma   90.00
#
_symmetry.space_group_name_H-M   'P 1'
#
loop_
_entity.id
_entity.type
_entity.pdbx_description
1 polymer ?
#
loop_
_entity_poly.entity_id
_entity_poly.type
_entity_poly.pdbx_seq_one_letter_code
_entity_poly.pdbx_strand_id
1 'polypeptide(L)' 'MNAAGTCEGSLQRGDRNGSIKSFKLKQKLGKCRKKNRPVPHWYRLRKDTKIRYNTKRRHWRRTKLGL' A
#
# COMPACT_ATOMS: atom_id res chain seq x y z
N MET A 1 16.62 11.50 -37.96
CA MET A 1 16.91 10.05 -37.90
C MET A 1 16.84 9.65 -36.44
N ASN A 2 15.80 8.87 -36.09
CA ASN A 2 15.43 8.53 -34.72
C ASN A 2 16.27 7.35 -34.20
N ALA A 3 16.62 7.37 -32.92
CA ALA A 3 16.81 6.17 -32.12
C ALA A 3 16.42 6.49 -30.67
N ALA A 4 15.12 6.32 -30.39
CA ALA A 4 14.61 6.32 -29.02
C ALA A 4 15.12 5.05 -28.33
N GLY A 5 16.04 5.20 -27.37
CA GLY A 5 16.35 4.15 -26.41
C GLY A 5 15.22 4.04 -25.40
N THR A 6 14.19 3.25 -25.71
CA THR A 6 13.17 2.88 -24.72
C THR A 6 13.77 1.86 -23.77
N CYS A 7 14.14 2.33 -22.58
CA CYS A 7 14.41 1.51 -21.42
C CYS A 7 13.12 0.75 -21.07
N GLU A 8 13.00 -0.50 -21.49
CA GLU A 8 11.92 -1.39 -21.05
C GLU A 8 12.13 -1.74 -19.58
N GLY A 9 11.72 -0.81 -18.70
CA GLY A 9 11.46 -1.09 -17.30
C GLY A 9 10.36 -2.14 -17.23
N SER A 10 10.74 -3.36 -16.87
CA SER A 10 9.88 -4.50 -16.63
C SER A 10 8.85 -4.20 -15.52
N LEU A 11 7.79 -3.49 -15.89
CA LEU A 11 6.65 -3.23 -15.03
C LEU A 11 5.67 -4.41 -15.13
N GLN A 12 5.32 -4.94 -13.96
CA GLN A 12 4.08 -5.66 -13.66
C GLN A 12 4.05 -7.17 -14.00
N ARG A 13 4.65 -7.99 -13.14
CA ARG A 13 4.09 -9.31 -12.84
C ARG A 13 3.18 -9.22 -11.60
N GLY A 14 2.11 -8.45 -11.71
CA GLY A 14 0.99 -8.54 -10.76
C GLY A 14 0.13 -9.74 -11.15
N ASP A 15 -0.24 -10.56 -10.18
CA ASP A 15 -1.11 -11.74 -10.35
C ASP A 15 -2.22 -11.48 -11.38
N ARG A 16 -2.18 -12.23 -12.50
CA ARG A 16 -3.04 -12.05 -13.68
C ARG A 16 -4.54 -12.28 -13.40
N ASN A 17 -4.91 -12.77 -12.23
CA ASN A 17 -6.30 -12.97 -11.83
C ASN A 17 -6.65 -12.19 -10.56
N GLY A 18 -7.52 -11.18 -10.70
CA GLY A 18 -8.03 -10.40 -9.58
C GLY A 18 -8.88 -11.21 -8.59
N SER A 19 -9.54 -12.29 -9.02
CA SER A 19 -10.41 -13.11 -8.16
C SER A 19 -9.66 -14.26 -7.47
N ILE A 20 -8.82 -14.97 -8.21
CA ILE A 20 -8.10 -16.15 -7.72
C ILE A 20 -6.76 -15.72 -7.10
N LYS A 21 -6.63 -15.89 -5.78
CA LYS A 21 -5.43 -15.52 -5.01
C LYS A 21 -5.02 -16.63 -4.06
N SER A 22 -3.71 -16.83 -3.90
CA SER A 22 -3.16 -17.72 -2.88
C SER A 22 -3.47 -17.23 -1.46
N PHE A 23 -3.50 -18.16 -0.48
CA PHE A 23 -3.76 -17.80 0.92
C PHE A 23 -2.71 -16.83 1.49
N LYS A 24 -1.43 -17.03 1.13
CA LYS A 24 -0.33 -16.13 1.54
C LYS A 24 -0.57 -14.70 1.05
N LEU A 25 -1.00 -14.52 -0.20
CA LEU A 25 -1.34 -13.19 -0.71
C LEU A 25 -2.56 -12.59 0.00
N LYS A 26 -3.62 -13.37 0.22
CA LYS A 26 -4.81 -12.92 0.97
C LYS A 26 -4.45 -12.44 2.37
N GLN A 27 -3.58 -13.15 3.08
CA GLN A 27 -3.08 -12.73 4.39
C GLN A 27 -2.30 -11.40 4.33
N LYS A 28 -1.38 -11.26 3.37
CA LYS A 28 -0.62 -10.01 3.15
C LYS A 28 -1.56 -8.83 2.89
N LEU A 29 -2.52 -8.99 1.97
CA LEU A 29 -3.53 -7.98 1.66
C LEU A 29 -4.39 -7.63 2.88
N GLY A 30 -4.81 -8.64 3.66
CA GLY A 30 -5.54 -8.44 4.91
C GLY A 30 -4.73 -7.63 5.94
N LYS A 31 -3.43 -7.91 6.09
CA LYS A 31 -2.53 -7.14 6.97
C LYS A 31 -2.36 -5.71 6.48
N CYS A 32 -2.22 -5.49 5.17
CA CYS A 32 -2.19 -4.14 4.58
C CYS A 32 -3.49 -3.37 4.86
N ARG A 33 -4.65 -4.02 4.78
CA ARG A 33 -5.94 -3.42 5.15
C ARG A 33 -5.98 -3.03 6.63
N LYS A 34 -5.58 -3.93 7.54
CA LYS A 34 -5.56 -3.68 8.99
C LYS A 34 -4.62 -2.53 9.38
N LYS A 35 -3.47 -2.38 8.70
CA LYS A 35 -2.53 -1.26 8.93
C LYS A 35 -3.10 0.10 8.49
N ASN A 36 -3.99 0.11 7.50
CA ASN A 36 -4.51 1.33 6.89
C ASN A 36 -5.69 1.94 7.67
N ARG A 37 -5.47 2.20 8.96
CA ARG A 37 -6.46 2.76 9.90
C ARG A 37 -6.03 4.12 10.45
N PRO A 38 -6.98 5.02 10.79
CA PRO A 38 -6.66 6.28 11.46
C PRO A 38 -6.16 6.04 12.89
N VAL A 39 -5.49 7.05 13.45
CA VAL A 39 -5.07 7.06 14.86
C VAL A 39 -6.31 7.16 15.76
N PRO A 40 -6.46 6.32 16.80
CA PRO A 40 -7.57 6.40 17.74
C PRO A 40 -7.66 7.75 18.45
N HIS A 41 -8.88 8.20 18.75
CA HIS A 41 -9.11 9.49 19.38
C HIS A 41 -8.44 9.61 20.75
N TRP A 42 -8.64 8.62 21.63
CA TRP A 42 -8.05 8.60 22.97
C TRP A 42 -6.51 8.68 22.96
N TYR A 43 -5.86 8.15 21.91
CA TYR A 43 -4.41 8.23 21.80
C TYR A 43 -3.92 9.66 21.57
N ARG A 44 -4.73 10.51 20.92
CA ARG A 44 -4.43 11.95 20.75
C ARG A 44 -4.52 12.73 22.06
N LEU A 45 -5.27 12.20 23.03
CA LEU A 45 -5.46 12.82 24.35
C LEU A 45 -4.36 12.44 25.34
N ARG A 46 -3.48 11.47 24.99
CA ARG A 46 -2.34 11.10 25.84
C ARG A 46 -1.32 12.23 25.86
N LYS A 47 -0.91 12.63 27.07
CA LYS A 47 0.20 13.56 27.30
C LYS A 47 1.50 13.02 26.69
N ASP A 48 2.38 13.93 26.27
CA ASP A 48 3.73 13.64 25.75
C ASP A 48 3.78 12.79 24.47
N THR A 49 2.73 12.86 23.64
CA THR A 49 2.71 12.23 22.30
C THR A 49 2.54 13.25 21.17
N LYS A 50 3.47 13.25 20.20
CA LYS A 50 3.45 14.17 19.04
C LYS A 50 2.58 13.67 17.88
N ILE A 51 2.18 12.40 17.89
CA ILE A 51 1.52 11.74 16.76
C ILE A 51 0.02 12.11 16.72
N ARG A 52 -0.40 12.92 15.73
CA ARG A 52 -1.80 13.34 15.55
C ARG A 52 -2.55 12.54 14.48
N TYR A 53 -1.84 12.14 13.43
CA TYR A 53 -2.37 11.38 12.30
C TYR A 53 -1.39 10.28 11.90
N ASN A 54 -1.87 9.31 11.10
CA ASN A 54 -1.06 8.22 10.58
C ASN A 54 -0.38 8.67 9.28
N THR A 55 0.90 9.04 9.35
CA THR A 55 1.70 9.46 8.19
C THR A 55 1.84 8.37 7.13
N LYS A 56 1.78 7.10 7.55
CA LYS A 56 1.92 5.92 6.68
C LYS A 56 0.57 5.42 6.14
N ARG A 57 -0.52 6.17 6.33
CA ARG A 57 -1.84 5.83 5.78
C ARG A 57 -1.78 5.85 4.25
N ARG A 58 -2.43 4.89 3.60
CA ARG A 58 -2.34 4.68 2.15
C ARG A 58 -3.70 4.85 1.47
N HIS A 59 -3.75 5.48 0.31
CA HIS A 59 -4.93 5.48 -0.55
C HIS A 59 -4.69 4.61 -1.79
N TRP A 60 -5.62 3.69 -2.10
CA TRP A 60 -5.43 2.66 -3.13
C TRP A 60 -5.35 3.20 -4.57
N ARG A 61 -5.93 4.38 -4.83
CA ARG A 61 -5.79 5.07 -6.12
C ARG A 61 -4.44 5.77 -6.27
N ARG A 62 -3.86 6.28 -5.18
CA ARG A 62 -2.64 7.11 -5.21
C ARG A 62 -1.37 6.26 -5.17
N THR A 63 -1.31 5.26 -4.28
CA THR A 63 -0.11 4.44 -4.10
C THR A 63 -0.44 2.94 -4.10
N LYS A 64 0.24 2.19 -4.97
CA LYS A 64 0.06 0.75 -5.15
C LYS A 64 0.92 -0.05 -4.16
N LEU A 65 0.54 -1.31 -3.94
CA LEU A 65 1.21 -2.18 -2.95
C LEU A 65 2.47 -2.86 -3.49
N GLY A 66 2.62 -2.98 -4.82
CA GLY A 66 3.75 -3.67 -5.45
C GLY A 66 3.91 -5.12 -4.97
N LEU A 67 2.79 -5.82 -4.78
CA LEU A 67 2.72 -7.21 -4.31
C LEU A 67 2.37 -8.16 -5.45
#